data_AF-A0A2M7AGG1-F1
#
_entry.id   AF-A0A2M7AGG1-F1
#
_cell.length_a   1.000
_cell.length_b   1.000
_cell.length_c   1.000
_cell.angle_alpha   90.00
_cell.angle_beta   90.00
_cell.angle_gamma   90.00
#
_symmetry.space_group_name_H-M   'P 1'
#
loop_
_entity.id
_entity.type
_entity.pdbx_description
1 polymer ?
#
loop_
_entity_poly.entity_id
_entity_poly.type
_entity_poly.pdbx_seq_one_letter_code
_entity_poly.pdbx_strand_id
1 'polypeptide(L)' 'MRDEVIVRACEVENEIEAVALRDHLEANGIPAMVRSTQIPSYVGPPILNRPWGEVLVRKEDATQARDLINIFYNA' A
#
# COMPACT_ATOMS: atom_id res chain seq x y z
N MET A 1 16.30 -0.35 -20.05
CA MET A 1 15.28 0.03 -19.07
C MET A 1 15.12 -1.17 -18.16
N ARG A 2 15.58 -1.11 -16.90
CA ARG A 2 15.41 -2.24 -15.97
C ARG A 2 13.91 -2.32 -15.66
N ASP A 3 13.29 -3.48 -15.87
CA ASP A 3 11.98 -3.78 -15.31
C ASP A 3 12.12 -3.78 -13.78
N GLU A 4 11.78 -2.66 -13.14
CA GLU A 4 11.71 -2.58 -11.69
C GLU A 4 10.51 -3.42 -11.24
N VAL A 5 10.79 -4.59 -10.66
CA VAL A 5 9.74 -5.48 -10.17
C VAL A 5 9.11 -4.85 -8.93
N ILE A 6 7.89 -4.35 -9.07
CA ILE A 6 7.08 -3.84 -7.96
C ILE A 6 6.28 -4.99 -7.36
N VAL A 7 6.31 -5.11 -6.04
CA VAL A 7 5.59 -6.15 -5.29
C VAL A 7 4.65 -5.51 -4.26
N ARG A 8 3.62 -6.24 -3.88
CA ARG A 8 2.68 -5.82 -2.84
C ARG A 8 3.29 -5.99 -1.45
N ALA A 9 3.29 -4.92 -0.67
CA ALA A 9 3.77 -4.91 0.71
C ALA A 9 2.63 -5.14 1.72
N CYS A 10 1.50 -4.46 1.55
CA CYS A 10 0.36 -4.51 2.46
C CYS A 10 -0.97 -4.20 1.75
N GLU A 11 -2.07 -4.74 2.27
CA GLU A 11 -3.44 -4.35 1.92
C GLU A 11 -3.94 -3.35 2.97
N VAL A 12 -4.71 -2.36 2.55
CA VAL A 12 -5.17 -1.26 3.41
C VAL A 12 -6.68 -1.08 3.29
N GLU A 13 -7.33 -0.76 4.40
CA GLU A 13 -8.79 -0.72 4.54
C GLU A 13 -9.39 0.64 4.17
N ASN A 14 -8.57 1.69 4.16
CA ASN A 14 -9.02 3.04 3.80
C ASN A 14 -7.88 3.90 3.23
N GLU A 15 -8.26 5.04 2.64
CA GLU A 15 -7.33 6.00 2.03
C GLU A 15 -6.36 6.63 3.03
N ILE A 16 -6.82 6.93 4.24
CA ILE A 16 -6.01 7.60 5.26
C ILE A 16 -4.84 6.68 5.67
N GLU A 17 -5.14 5.42 5.93
CA GLU A 17 -4.16 4.39 6.22
C GLU A 17 -3.17 4.20 5.06
N ALA A 18 -3.67 4.14 3.84
CA ALA A 18 -2.84 4.00 2.64
C ALA A 18 -1.80 5.13 2.50
N VAL A 19 -2.25 6.38 2.71
CA VAL A 19 -1.41 7.57 2.63
C VAL A 19 -0.42 7.61 3.79
N ALA A 20 -0.88 7.36 5.02
CA ALA A 20 -0.02 7.35 6.20
C ALA A 20 1.08 6.30 6.10
N LEU A 21 0.76 5.10 5.62
CA LEU A 21 1.72 4.02 5.46
C LEU A 21 2.74 4.32 4.35
N ARG A 22 2.29 4.90 3.23
CA ARG A 22 3.19 5.38 2.17
C ARG A 22 4.18 6.41 2.73
N ASP A 23 3.66 7.45 3.39
CA ASP A 23 4.49 8.54 3.92
C ASP A 23 5.49 8.03 4.97
N HIS A 24 5.08 7.05 5.79
CA HIS A 24 5.98 6.38 6.74
C HIS A 24 7.11 5.62 6.05
N LEU A 25 6.82 4.86 4.99
CA LEU A 25 7.82 4.12 4.21
C LEU A 25 8.77 5.08 3.48
N GLU A 26 8.23 6.13 2.86
CA GLU A 26 9.02 7.14 2.15
C GLU A 26 9.94 7.92 3.09
N ALA A 27 9.48 8.26 4.30
CA ALA A 27 10.31 8.90 5.33
C ALA A 27 11.49 8.02 5.79
N ASN A 28 11.38 6.70 5.64
CA ASN A 28 12.45 5.74 5.92
C ASN A 28 13.27 5.36 4.67
N GLY A 29 13.10 6.09 3.57
CA GLY A 29 13.88 5.91 2.34
C GLY A 29 13.40 4.78 1.43
N ILE A 30 12.18 4.25 1.64
CA ILE A 30 11.58 3.23 0.79
C ILE A 30 10.54 3.89 -0.13
N PRO A 31 10.79 3.98 -1.44
CA PRO A 31 9.79 4.47 -2.38
C PRO A 31 8.57 3.54 -2.38
N ALA A 32 7.39 4.11 -2.12
CA ALA A 32 6.15 3.37 -2.02
C ALA A 32 5.09 3.94 -2.98
N MET A 33 4.20 3.07 -3.47
CA MET A 33 3.07 3.47 -4.32
C MET A 33 1.78 2.93 -3.74
N VAL A 34 0.71 3.73 -3.79
CA VAL A 34 -0.64 3.32 -3.39
C VAL A 34 -1.43 2.96 -4.63
N ARG A 35 -2.02 1.75 -4.63
CA ARG A 35 -2.97 1.31 -5.64
C ARG A 35 -4.35 1.16 -5.01
N SER A 36 -5.24 2.14 -5.25
CA SER A 36 -6.64 2.04 -4.85
C SER A 36 -7.37 0.99 -5.68
N THR A 37 -8.24 0.21 -5.04
CA THR A 37 -9.20 -0.71 -5.69
C THR A 37 -10.58 -0.06 -5.84
N GLN A 38 -10.74 1.22 -5.46
CA GLN A 38 -12.00 1.94 -5.63
C GLN A 38 -12.40 1.93 -7.11
N ILE A 39 -13.44 1.16 -7.41
CA ILE A 39 -14.14 1.24 -8.68
C ILE A 39 -15.22 2.32 -8.49
N PRO A 40 -15.20 3.43 -9.25
CA PRO A 40 -16.26 4.43 -9.19
C PRO A 40 -17.57 3.75 -9.60
N SER A 41 -18.43 3.46 -8.62
CA SER A 41 -19.73 2.85 -8.90
C SER A 41 -20.74 3.96 -9.17
N TYR A 42 -20.99 4.23 -10.45
CA TYR A 42 -22.06 5.14 -10.87
C TYR A 42 -23.46 4.51 -10.77
N VAL A 43 -23.58 3.19 -10.59
CA VAL A 43 -24.87 2.46 -10.82
C VAL A 43 -25.17 1.35 -9.79
N GLY A 44 -24.40 1.15 -8.71
CA GLY A 44 -24.69 0.09 -7.74
C GLY A 44 -23.98 0.21 -6.38
N PRO A 45 -24.42 -0.55 -5.35
CA PRO A 45 -23.81 -0.49 -4.03
C PRO A 45 -22.32 -0.91 -4.10
N PRO A 46 -21.42 -0.23 -3.37
CA PRO A 46 -20.01 -0.58 -3.36
C PRO A 46 -19.82 -2.03 -2.90
N ILE A 47 -18.91 -2.76 -3.55
CA ILE A 47 -18.53 -4.12 -3.16
C ILE A 47 -17.84 -4.01 -1.80
N LEU A 48 -18.59 -4.24 -0.73
CA LEU A 48 -18.18 -3.96 0.65
C LEU A 48 -17.07 -4.88 1.20
N ASN A 49 -16.70 -5.94 0.48
CA ASN A 49 -15.80 -7.01 0.98
C ASN A 49 -14.43 -7.02 0.28
N ARG A 50 -13.92 -5.88 -0.18
CA ARG A 50 -12.53 -5.77 -0.67
C ARG A 50 -11.78 -4.70 0.11
N PRO A 51 -10.49 -4.92 0.41
CA PRO A 51 -9.64 -3.87 0.95
C PRO A 51 -9.65 -2.68 0.00
N TRP A 52 -9.66 -1.47 0.57
CA TRP A 52 -9.70 -0.22 -0.19
C TRP A 52 -8.56 -0.11 -1.19
N GLY A 53 -7.38 -0.64 -0.87
CA GLY A 53 -6.21 -0.55 -1.71
C GLY A 53 -5.06 -1.42 -1.25
N GLU A 54 -3.93 -1.24 -1.93
CA GLU A 54 -2.67 -1.90 -1.61
C GLU A 54 -1.52 -0.90 -1.64
N VAL A 55 -0.55 -1.09 -0.76
CA VAL A 55 0.74 -0.40 -0.81
C VAL A 55 1.75 -1.31 -1.48
N LEU A 56 2.44 -0.76 -2.47
CA LEU A 56 3.39 -1.44 -3.33
C LEU A 56 4.79 -0.85 -3.13
N VAL A 57 5.81 -1.70 -3.16
CA VAL A 57 7.22 -1.32 -3.02
C VAL A 57 8.07 -2.07 -4.05
N ARG A 58 9.32 -1.65 -4.24
CA ARG A 58 10.25 -2.44 -5.06
C ARG A 58 10.55 -3.77 -4.38
N LYS A 59 10.78 -4.81 -5.18
CA LYS A 59 11.11 -6.16 -4.68
C LYS A 59 12.34 -6.17 -3.76
N GLU A 60 13.32 -5.30 -4.04
CA GLU A 60 14.53 -5.15 -3.22
C GLU A 60 14.25 -4.62 -1.81
N ASP A 61 13.23 -3.79 -1.66
CA ASP A 61 12.85 -3.17 -0.37
C ASP A 61 11.80 -3.98 0.40
N ALA A 62 11.29 -5.06 -0.18
CA ALA A 62 10.13 -5.79 0.36
C ALA A 62 10.32 -6.30 1.80
N THR A 63 11.53 -6.75 2.15
CA THR A 63 11.85 -7.21 3.50
C THR A 63 11.84 -6.06 4.49
N GLN A 64 12.55 -4.97 4.18
CA GLN A 64 12.64 -3.81 5.06
C GLN A 64 11.27 -3.11 5.21
N ALA A 65 10.50 -3.04 4.12
CA ALA A 65 9.14 -2.53 4.15
C ALA A 65 8.25 -3.34 5.08
N ARG A 66 8.34 -4.68 5.05
CA ARG A 66 7.58 -5.56 5.96
C ARG A 66 7.91 -5.26 7.43
N ASP A 67 9.17 -5.04 7.77
CA ASP A 67 9.57 -4.76 9.15
C ASP A 67 9.02 -3.40 9.62
N LEU A 68 9.09 -2.36 8.78
CA LEU A 68 8.51 -1.05 9.08
C LEU A 68 6.98 -1.09 9.19
N ILE A 69 6.32 -1.84 8.30
CA ILE A 69 4.86 -2.05 8.36
C ILE A 69 4.47 -2.71 9.68
N ASN A 70 5.21 -3.73 10.12
CA ASN A 70 4.94 -4.38 11.41
C ASN A 70 5.11 -3.39 12.57
N ILE A 71 6.11 -2.51 12.53
CA ILE A 71 6.29 -1.47 13.55
C ILE A 71 5.11 -0.49 13.50
N PHE A 72 4.70 -0.03 12.33
CA PHE A 72 3.60 0.92 12.15
C PHE A 72 2.28 0.43 12.77
N TYR A 73 1.96 -0.86 12.64
CA TYR A 73 0.72 -1.44 13.17
C TYR A 73 0.80 -1.89 14.63
N ASN A 74 1.99 -2.05 15.19
CA ASN A 74 2.19 -2.51 16.58
C ASN A 74 2.78 -1.41 17.49
N ALA A 75 2.93 -0.19 16.98
CA ALA A 75 3.27 1.01 17.74
C ALA A 75 2.04 1.60 18.44
#